data_AF-A0A7S4CXC5-F1
#
_entry.id   AF-A0A7S4CXC5-F1
#
_cell.length_a   1.000
_cell.length_b   1.000
_cell.length_c   1.000
_cell.angle_alpha   90.00
_cell.angle_beta   90.00
_cell.angle_gamma   90.00
#
_symmetry.space_group_name_H-M   'P 1'
#
loop_
_entity.id
_entity.type
_entity.pdbx_description
1 polymer ?
#
loop_
_entity_poly.entity_id
_entity_poly.type
_entity_poly.pdbx_seq_one_letter_code
_entity_poly.pdbx_strand_id
1 'polypeptide(L)'
;FEGFEAQGSTVLRANGTVRIRKELKQRVAAVLNDVHQHYVVGRWAVSDEGYVSLVARVSEEVEEASDGALDWGLVRMQQAMEDVVPQLQPFVAHAEQVGDPRATFPYPCGTKIALLEWFDVSDDACQAYGFRHGDRVRDPEDGHYATVIGVRAGDGQRRRLWFHADVLPGAGVYDPRTMARLQRVGS
;
A
#
# COMPACT_ATOMS: atom_id res chain seq x y z
N PHE A 1 -56.45 -27.60 18.34
CA PHE A 1 -54.98 -27.57 18.42
C PHE A 1 -54.46 -27.10 17.06
N GLU A 2 -54.55 -25.80 16.80
CA GLU A 2 -53.97 -25.16 15.62
C GLU A 2 -53.33 -23.87 16.14
N GLY A 3 -52.01 -23.74 15.99
CA GLY A 3 -51.29 -22.57 16.47
C GLY A 3 -49.99 -22.91 17.18
N PHE A 4 -49.08 -23.66 16.53
CA PHE A 4 -47.70 -23.81 17.01
C PHE A 4 -46.71 -24.20 15.91
N GLU A 5 -46.82 -23.65 14.68
CA GLU A 5 -45.89 -24.02 13.58
C GLU A 5 -45.26 -22.86 12.79
N ALA A 6 -45.44 -21.60 13.21
CA ALA A 6 -44.84 -20.46 12.51
C ALA A 6 -43.53 -19.90 13.12
N GLN A 7 -43.12 -20.36 14.31
CA GLN A 7 -41.97 -19.76 15.03
C GLN A 7 -40.61 -20.44 14.73
N GLY A 8 -40.58 -21.65 14.14
CA GLY A 8 -39.33 -22.37 13.86
C GLY A 8 -38.61 -21.96 12.57
N SER A 9 -39.35 -21.54 11.54
CA SER A 9 -38.80 -21.23 10.20
C SER A 9 -38.00 -19.91 10.17
N THR A 10 -38.44 -18.92 10.93
CA THR A 10 -37.80 -17.59 10.97
C THR A 10 -36.43 -17.64 11.68
N VAL A 11 -36.30 -18.50 12.70
CA VAL A 11 -35.06 -18.64 13.49
C VAL A 11 -33.97 -19.39 12.71
N LEU A 12 -34.34 -20.40 11.91
CA LEU A 12 -33.39 -21.13 11.06
C LEU A 12 -32.85 -20.26 9.91
N ARG A 13 -33.68 -19.38 9.33
CA ARG A 13 -33.23 -18.41 8.33
C ARG A 13 -32.29 -17.37 8.95
N ALA A 14 -32.59 -16.86 10.14
CA ALA A 14 -31.74 -15.90 10.83
C ALA A 14 -30.34 -16.47 11.14
N ASN A 15 -30.26 -17.72 11.60
CA ASN A 15 -28.97 -18.37 11.92
C ASN A 15 -28.13 -18.68 10.67
N GLY A 16 -28.76 -19.04 9.54
CA GLY A 16 -28.05 -19.21 8.26
C GLY A 16 -27.44 -17.91 7.76
N THR A 17 -28.20 -16.80 7.81
CA THR A 17 -27.75 -15.47 7.38
C THR A 17 -26.57 -14.96 8.21
N VAL A 18 -26.60 -15.18 9.53
CA VAL A 18 -25.50 -14.77 10.44
C VAL A 18 -24.21 -15.54 10.11
N ARG A 19 -24.31 -16.84 9.83
CA ARG A 19 -23.15 -17.66 9.46
C ARG A 19 -22.53 -17.22 8.13
N ILE A 20 -23.36 -17.01 7.11
CA ILE A 20 -22.89 -16.59 5.78
C ILE A 20 -22.24 -15.19 5.87
N ARG A 21 -22.84 -14.24 6.60
CA ARG A 21 -22.26 -12.90 6.80
C ARG A 21 -20.89 -12.95 7.49
N LYS A 22 -20.71 -13.87 8.44
CA LYS A 22 -19.42 -14.07 9.13
C LYS A 22 -18.36 -14.65 8.19
N GLU A 23 -18.71 -15.68 7.42
CA GLU A 23 -17.79 -16.31 6.46
C GLU A 23 -17.39 -15.34 5.33
N LEU A 24 -18.32 -14.52 4.84
CA LEU A 24 -18.04 -13.49 3.84
C LEU A 24 -17.09 -12.41 4.37
N LYS A 25 -17.36 -11.88 5.58
CA LYS A 25 -16.46 -10.92 6.24
C LYS A 25 -15.05 -11.48 6.42
N GLN A 26 -14.93 -12.76 6.76
CA GLN A 26 -13.63 -13.42 6.89
C GLN A 26 -12.91 -13.55 5.53
N ARG A 27 -13.63 -13.86 4.45
CA ARG A 27 -13.06 -13.93 3.10
C ARG A 27 -12.63 -12.57 2.56
N VAL A 28 -13.46 -11.54 2.73
CA VAL A 28 -13.11 -10.16 2.36
C VAL A 28 -11.91 -9.69 3.17
N ALA A 29 -11.91 -9.92 4.48
CA ALA A 29 -10.76 -9.60 5.33
C ALA A 29 -9.50 -10.37 4.90
N ALA A 30 -9.63 -11.63 4.48
CA ALA A 30 -8.51 -12.40 3.96
C ALA A 30 -7.99 -11.85 2.62
N VAL A 31 -8.87 -11.45 1.69
CA VAL A 31 -8.48 -10.85 0.40
C VAL A 31 -7.90 -9.46 0.61
N LEU A 32 -8.51 -8.61 1.44
CA LEU A 32 -7.96 -7.30 1.78
C LEU A 32 -6.65 -7.43 2.55
N ASN A 33 -6.51 -8.44 3.42
CA ASN A 33 -5.24 -8.73 4.07
C ASN A 33 -4.23 -9.29 3.08
N ASP A 34 -4.63 -10.11 2.10
CA ASP A 34 -3.73 -10.63 1.07
C ASP A 34 -3.26 -9.52 0.13
N VAL A 35 -4.17 -8.64 -0.30
CA VAL A 35 -3.87 -7.39 -0.99
C VAL A 35 -3.00 -6.52 -0.09
N HIS A 36 -3.30 -6.32 1.18
CA HIS A 36 -2.46 -5.53 2.09
C HIS A 36 -1.09 -6.17 2.34
N GLN A 37 -0.97 -7.48 2.40
CA GLN A 37 0.32 -8.18 2.56
C GLN A 37 1.12 -8.16 1.26
N HIS A 38 0.46 -8.24 0.11
CA HIS A 38 1.08 -8.12 -1.22
C HIS A 38 1.26 -6.67 -1.69
N TYR A 39 0.62 -5.68 -1.07
CA TYR A 39 0.70 -4.27 -1.47
C TYR A 39 1.35 -3.39 -0.39
N VAL A 40 1.01 -3.56 0.89
CA VAL A 40 1.47 -2.70 2.00
C VAL A 40 2.60 -3.30 2.84
N VAL A 41 2.63 -4.62 3.08
CA VAL A 41 3.68 -5.26 3.91
C VAL A 41 4.77 -5.94 3.06
N GLY A 42 4.48 -6.20 1.79
CA GLY A 42 5.49 -6.49 0.79
C GLY A 42 4.97 -6.18 -0.60
N ARG A 43 5.64 -5.25 -1.30
CA ARG A 43 5.76 -5.22 -2.78
C ARG A 43 4.89 -4.32 -3.66
N TRP A 44 3.89 -3.53 -3.21
CA TRP A 44 3.20 -2.57 -4.12
C TRP A 44 2.55 -1.35 -3.42
N ALA A 45 3.25 -0.22 -3.29
CA ALA A 45 2.62 1.04 -2.88
C ALA A 45 1.82 1.66 -4.05
N VAL A 46 0.52 1.44 -4.04
CA VAL A 46 -0.46 2.32 -4.70
C VAL A 46 -0.53 3.61 -3.86
N SER A 47 -0.66 4.79 -4.49
CA SER A 47 -0.73 6.06 -3.75
C SER A 47 -1.76 5.99 -2.62
N ASP A 48 -1.46 6.59 -1.46
CA ASP A 48 -2.37 6.59 -0.30
C ASP A 48 -3.79 6.98 -0.71
N GLU A 49 -3.97 7.95 -1.61
CA GLU A 49 -5.29 8.40 -2.05
C GLU A 49 -5.99 7.41 -3.00
N GLY A 50 -5.25 6.73 -3.90
CA GLY A 50 -5.81 5.76 -4.84
C GLY A 50 -6.11 4.41 -4.17
N TYR A 51 -5.23 3.95 -3.29
CA TYR A 51 -5.43 2.75 -2.49
C TYR A 51 -6.54 2.96 -1.45
N VAL A 52 -6.53 4.08 -0.73
CA VAL A 52 -7.59 4.40 0.23
C VAL A 52 -8.92 4.60 -0.49
N SER A 53 -8.96 5.26 -1.66
CA SER A 53 -10.20 5.36 -2.44
C SER A 53 -10.68 4.00 -2.95
N LEU A 54 -9.77 3.12 -3.38
CA LEU A 54 -10.11 1.77 -3.82
C LEU A 54 -10.62 0.91 -2.67
N VAL A 55 -9.92 0.91 -1.52
CA VAL A 55 -10.31 0.17 -0.32
C VAL A 55 -11.61 0.74 0.26
N ALA A 56 -11.79 2.06 0.25
CA ALA A 56 -13.02 2.70 0.70
C ALA A 56 -14.20 2.33 -0.21
N ARG A 57 -14.02 2.38 -1.53
CA ARG A 57 -15.05 1.98 -2.50
C ARG A 57 -15.38 0.48 -2.40
N VAL A 58 -14.38 -0.38 -2.29
CA VAL A 58 -14.61 -1.83 -2.07
C VAL A 58 -15.32 -2.07 -0.74
N SER A 59 -14.98 -1.33 0.31
CA SER A 59 -15.64 -1.45 1.62
C SER A 59 -17.10 -0.96 1.58
N GLU A 60 -17.38 0.15 0.91
CA GLU A 60 -18.72 0.70 0.72
C GLU A 60 -19.60 -0.24 -0.12
N GLU A 61 -19.08 -0.76 -1.23
CA GLU A 61 -19.79 -1.74 -2.07
C GLU A 61 -20.04 -3.06 -1.32
N VAL A 62 -19.13 -3.48 -0.43
CA VAL A 62 -19.32 -4.66 0.45
C VAL A 62 -20.38 -4.41 1.52
N GLU A 63 -20.42 -3.22 2.12
CA GLU A 63 -21.44 -2.87 3.10
C GLU A 63 -22.84 -2.82 2.48
N GLU A 64 -22.98 -2.15 1.34
CA GLU A 64 -24.24 -2.04 0.58
C GLU A 64 -24.72 -3.43 0.10
N ALA A 65 -23.81 -4.25 -0.40
CA ALA A 65 -24.08 -5.65 -0.79
C ALA A 65 -24.49 -6.54 0.40
N SER A 66 -24.07 -6.19 1.63
CA SER A 66 -24.41 -6.98 2.82
C SER A 66 -25.84 -6.74 3.32
N ASP A 67 -26.46 -5.63 2.92
CA ASP A 67 -27.82 -5.25 3.28
C ASP A 67 -28.87 -5.68 2.24
N GLY A 68 -28.45 -6.05 1.02
CA GLY A 68 -29.31 -6.59 -0.04
C GLY A 68 -28.93 -8.01 -0.46
N ALA A 69 -29.82 -8.98 -0.19
CA ALA A 69 -29.83 -10.36 -0.71
C ALA A 69 -28.46 -10.94 -1.13
N LEU A 70 -27.80 -11.59 -0.16
CA LEU A 70 -26.51 -12.31 -0.13
C LEU A 70 -25.94 -12.94 -1.43
N ASP A 71 -26.75 -13.21 -2.44
CA ASP A 71 -26.33 -13.82 -3.71
C ASP A 71 -25.82 -12.76 -4.71
N TRP A 72 -26.41 -11.56 -4.72
CA TRP A 72 -25.99 -10.47 -5.61
C TRP A 72 -24.70 -9.78 -5.15
N GLY A 73 -24.43 -9.80 -3.85
CA GLY A 73 -23.24 -9.18 -3.26
C GLY A 73 -21.92 -9.81 -3.69
N LEU A 74 -21.86 -11.14 -3.74
CA LEU A 74 -20.67 -11.87 -4.19
C LEU A 74 -20.38 -11.64 -5.67
N VAL A 75 -21.41 -11.63 -6.52
CA VAL A 75 -21.27 -11.39 -7.96
C VAL A 75 -20.78 -9.97 -8.22
N ARG A 76 -21.34 -8.96 -7.53
CA ARG A 76 -20.86 -7.57 -7.67
C ARG A 76 -19.43 -7.38 -7.18
N MET A 77 -19.06 -8.02 -6.08
CA MET A 77 -17.71 -7.91 -5.53
C MET A 77 -16.68 -8.60 -6.43
N GLN A 78 -17.03 -9.75 -7.02
CA GLN A 78 -16.20 -10.40 -8.03
C GLN A 78 -16.05 -9.52 -9.28
N GLN A 79 -17.14 -8.93 -9.77
CA GLN A 79 -17.10 -8.00 -10.89
C GLN A 79 -16.24 -6.77 -10.58
N ALA A 80 -16.37 -6.17 -9.39
CA ALA A 80 -15.55 -5.04 -8.97
C ALA A 80 -14.05 -5.39 -8.93
N MET A 81 -13.69 -6.59 -8.45
CA MET A 81 -12.30 -7.05 -8.51
C MET A 81 -11.82 -7.28 -9.94
N GLU A 82 -12.64 -7.89 -10.80
CA GLU A 82 -12.35 -8.09 -12.22
C GLU A 82 -12.19 -6.75 -12.98
N ASP A 83 -12.87 -5.69 -12.56
CA ASP A 83 -12.76 -4.35 -13.13
C ASP A 83 -11.51 -3.59 -12.64
N VAL A 84 -11.05 -3.87 -11.42
CA VAL A 84 -9.91 -3.20 -10.76
C VAL A 84 -8.58 -3.83 -11.15
N VAL A 85 -8.50 -5.17 -11.25
CA VAL A 85 -7.26 -5.89 -11.57
C VAL A 85 -6.61 -5.41 -12.89
N PRO A 86 -7.33 -5.17 -13.99
CA PRO A 86 -6.77 -4.60 -15.22
C PRO A 86 -6.22 -3.18 -15.06
N GLN A 87 -6.74 -2.40 -14.11
CA GLN A 87 -6.24 -1.06 -13.81
C GLN A 87 -4.93 -1.10 -13.02
N LEU A 88 -4.65 -2.22 -12.34
CA LEU A 88 -3.39 -2.47 -11.64
C LEU A 88 -2.30 -3.03 -12.56
N GLN A 89 -2.66 -3.65 -13.68
CA GLN A 89 -1.71 -4.24 -14.66
C GLN A 89 -0.61 -3.28 -15.17
N PRO A 90 -0.88 -1.99 -15.46
CA PRO A 90 0.17 -1.05 -15.88
C PRO A 90 1.24 -0.83 -14.81
N PHE A 91 0.88 -0.87 -13.53
CA PHE A 91 1.85 -0.75 -12.44
C PHE A 91 2.72 -1.99 -12.36
N VAL A 92 2.11 -3.17 -12.56
CA VAL A 92 2.82 -4.46 -12.61
C VAL A 92 3.82 -4.52 -13.76
N ALA A 93 3.36 -4.21 -14.97
CA ALA A 93 4.20 -4.17 -16.16
C ALA A 93 5.28 -3.08 -16.08
N HIS A 94 5.02 -1.96 -15.41
CA HIS A 94 6.01 -0.92 -15.21
C HIS A 94 7.14 -1.35 -14.27
N ALA A 95 6.84 -2.06 -13.17
CA ALA A 95 7.87 -2.62 -12.31
C ALA A 95 8.77 -3.64 -13.05
N GLU A 96 8.21 -4.36 -14.03
CA GLU A 96 8.97 -5.26 -14.90
C GLU A 96 9.82 -4.54 -15.96
N GLN A 97 9.41 -3.33 -16.38
CA GLN A 97 10.12 -2.51 -17.37
C GLN A 97 11.12 -1.52 -16.79
N VAL A 98 10.95 -1.07 -15.54
CA VAL A 98 11.91 -0.21 -14.84
C VAL A 98 13.14 -1.06 -14.54
N GLY A 99 14.16 -0.94 -15.39
CA GLY A 99 15.30 -1.86 -15.57
C GLY A 99 16.24 -2.13 -14.39
N ASP A 100 15.82 -1.91 -13.14
CA ASP A 100 16.52 -2.33 -11.94
C ASP A 100 15.68 -3.36 -11.16
N PRO A 101 15.97 -4.67 -11.29
CA PRO A 101 15.20 -5.74 -10.63
C PRO A 101 15.28 -5.69 -9.09
N ARG A 102 16.11 -4.80 -8.53
CA ARG A 102 16.23 -4.60 -7.08
C ARG A 102 15.34 -3.47 -6.57
N ALA A 103 14.82 -2.63 -7.46
CA ALA A 103 13.91 -1.56 -7.08
C ALA A 103 12.54 -2.15 -6.73
N THR A 104 12.25 -2.22 -5.44
CA THR A 104 11.11 -2.99 -4.88
C THR A 104 10.17 -2.14 -4.05
N PHE A 105 10.52 -0.88 -3.81
CA PHE A 105 9.73 0.04 -3.00
C PHE A 105 9.32 1.26 -3.83
N PRO A 106 8.03 1.39 -4.19
CA PRO A 106 7.55 2.57 -4.89
C PRO A 106 7.30 3.71 -3.89
N TYR A 107 7.75 4.92 -4.23
CA TYR A 107 7.64 6.08 -3.37
C TYR A 107 7.54 7.39 -4.20
N PRO A 108 6.80 8.42 -3.72
CA PRO A 108 6.80 9.73 -4.37
C PRO A 108 8.21 10.32 -4.43
N CYS A 109 8.63 10.75 -5.62
CA CYS A 109 9.97 11.22 -5.92
C CYS A 109 9.91 12.58 -6.62
N GLY A 110 10.64 13.55 -6.09
CA GLY A 110 10.65 14.93 -6.57
C GLY A 110 10.19 15.90 -5.50
N THR A 111 10.99 16.95 -5.28
CA THR A 111 10.78 17.93 -4.19
C THR A 111 9.83 19.07 -4.56
N LYS A 112 9.42 19.17 -5.84
CA LYS A 112 8.47 20.17 -6.34
C LYS A 112 7.20 19.53 -6.89
N ILE A 113 7.38 18.52 -7.74
CA ILE A 113 6.32 17.69 -8.29
C ILE A 113 6.77 16.26 -8.02
N ALA A 114 6.01 15.54 -7.21
CA ALA A 114 6.33 14.18 -6.83
C ALA A 114 5.67 13.21 -7.81
N LEU A 115 6.49 12.39 -8.47
CA LEU A 115 6.03 11.27 -9.29
C LEU A 115 6.35 9.96 -8.58
N LEU A 116 5.49 8.97 -8.72
CA LEU A 116 5.75 7.66 -8.14
C LEU A 116 6.94 7.00 -8.86
N GLU A 117 7.97 6.64 -8.11
CA GLU A 117 9.22 6.05 -8.61
C GLU A 117 9.64 4.86 -7.75
N TRP A 118 10.47 3.98 -8.29
CA TRP A 118 10.91 2.75 -7.60
C TRP A 118 12.30 2.90 -6.99
N PHE A 119 12.46 2.39 -5.77
CA PHE A 119 13.68 2.44 -4.96
C PHE A 119 14.13 1.03 -4.54
N ASP A 120 15.44 0.81 -4.54
CA ASP A 120 16.11 -0.34 -3.93
C ASP A 120 16.28 -0.06 -2.44
N VAL A 121 15.51 -0.77 -1.60
CA VAL A 121 15.50 -0.63 -0.14
C VAL A 121 16.24 -1.76 0.56
N SER A 122 16.97 -2.59 -0.19
CA SER A 122 17.76 -3.65 0.41
C SER A 122 18.82 -3.08 1.37
N ASP A 123 19.09 -3.82 2.44
CA ASP A 123 20.13 -3.46 3.40
C ASP A 123 21.47 -3.24 2.69
N ASP A 124 21.84 -4.11 1.74
CA ASP A 124 23.07 -3.98 0.96
C ASP A 124 23.15 -2.65 0.20
N ALA A 125 22.05 -2.20 -0.42
CA ALA A 125 22.02 -0.95 -1.17
C ALA A 125 22.13 0.27 -0.24
N CYS A 126 21.34 0.32 0.82
CA CYS A 126 21.35 1.45 1.76
C CYS A 126 22.64 1.49 2.60
N GLN A 127 23.16 0.33 3.02
CA GLN A 127 24.35 0.21 3.87
C GLN A 127 25.62 0.66 3.14
N ALA A 128 25.65 0.61 1.80
CA ALA A 128 26.71 1.21 0.99
C ALA A 128 26.90 2.72 1.23
N TYR A 129 25.85 3.40 1.72
CA TYR A 129 25.86 4.80 2.13
C TYR A 129 25.94 4.98 3.64
N GLY A 130 26.02 3.88 4.40
CA GLY A 130 26.01 3.90 5.85
C GLY A 130 24.65 4.30 6.43
N PHE A 131 23.56 3.83 5.84
CA PHE A 131 22.19 4.01 6.35
C PHE A 131 21.35 2.75 6.12
N ARG A 132 20.17 2.68 6.72
CA ARG A 132 19.13 1.68 6.42
C ARG A 132 17.87 2.37 5.94
N HIS A 133 17.05 1.65 5.17
CA HIS A 133 15.70 2.13 4.86
C HIS A 133 14.93 2.43 6.15
N GLY A 134 14.25 3.57 6.20
CA GLY A 134 13.51 4.04 7.37
C GLY A 134 14.35 4.73 8.45
N ASP A 135 15.68 4.76 8.35
CA ASP A 135 16.51 5.54 9.27
C ASP A 135 16.08 7.01 9.25
N ARG A 136 15.84 7.58 10.44
CA ARG A 136 15.59 9.01 10.59
C ARG A 136 16.93 9.73 10.76
N VAL A 137 17.17 10.74 9.94
CA VAL A 137 18.38 11.55 9.95
C VAL A 137 18.05 13.00 10.23
N ARG A 138 19.01 13.72 10.78
CA ARG A 138 18.95 15.17 11.00
C ARG A 138 20.13 15.82 10.31
N ASP A 139 19.88 16.88 9.55
CA ASP A 139 20.94 17.77 9.10
C ASP A 139 21.29 18.76 10.25
N PRO A 140 22.54 18.76 10.73
CA PRO A 140 22.94 19.64 11.83
C PRO A 140 22.98 21.14 11.45
N GLU A 141 23.01 21.50 10.16
CA GLU A 141 23.07 22.91 9.74
C GLU A 141 21.70 23.59 9.79
N ASP A 142 20.66 22.97 9.23
CA ASP A 142 19.31 23.53 9.19
C ASP A 142 18.39 22.97 10.30
N GLY A 143 18.79 21.86 10.93
CA GLY A 143 18.03 21.17 11.97
C GLY A 143 16.85 20.35 11.44
N HIS A 144 16.67 20.24 10.13
CA HIS A 144 15.59 19.49 9.52
C HIS A 144 15.80 17.98 9.64
N TYR A 145 14.68 17.26 9.72
CA TYR A 145 14.66 15.81 9.72
C TYR A 145 14.31 15.28 8.34
N ALA A 146 14.89 14.14 8.02
CA ALA A 146 14.52 13.36 6.85
C ALA A 146 14.52 11.88 7.16
N THR A 147 13.78 11.12 6.36
CA THR A 147 13.72 9.66 6.42
C THR A 147 14.41 9.08 5.20
N VAL A 148 15.26 8.07 5.41
CA VAL A 148 15.92 7.34 4.32
C VAL A 148 14.87 6.49 3.57
N ILE A 149 14.66 6.81 2.29
CA ILE A 149 13.67 6.11 1.45
C ILE A 149 14.30 4.92 0.75
N GLY A 150 15.51 5.04 0.23
CA GLY A 150 16.18 3.95 -0.48
C GLY A 150 17.15 4.46 -1.54
N VAL A 151 17.61 3.56 -2.39
CA VAL A 151 18.59 3.86 -3.44
C VAL A 151 17.94 3.82 -4.81
N ARG A 152 18.20 4.82 -5.64
CA ARG A 152 17.73 4.87 -7.03
C ARG A 152 18.78 5.53 -7.91
N ALA A 153 18.87 5.13 -9.17
CA ALA A 153 19.68 5.83 -10.17
C ALA A 153 19.11 7.23 -10.42
N GLY A 154 19.92 8.26 -10.21
CA GLY A 154 19.57 9.63 -10.62
C GLY A 154 19.96 9.92 -12.06
N ASP A 155 19.88 11.19 -12.43
CA ASP A 155 20.38 11.68 -13.72
C ASP A 155 21.86 11.28 -13.89
N GLY A 156 22.16 10.67 -15.04
CA GLY A 156 23.50 10.14 -15.34
C GLY A 156 23.79 8.76 -14.74
N GLN A 157 22.76 7.96 -14.41
CA GLN A 157 22.86 6.53 -14.04
C GLN A 157 23.64 6.25 -12.75
N ARG A 158 24.02 7.28 -11.99
CA ARG A 158 24.65 7.08 -10.68
C ARG A 158 23.58 6.82 -9.63
N ARG A 159 23.68 5.67 -8.96
CA ARG A 159 22.88 5.36 -7.77
C ARG A 159 23.18 6.38 -6.67
N ARG A 160 22.11 6.87 -6.03
CA ARG A 160 22.17 7.80 -4.90
C ARG A 160 21.21 7.33 -3.82
N LEU A 161 21.52 7.67 -2.57
CA LEU A 161 20.58 7.53 -1.47
C LEU A 161 19.59 8.68 -1.50
N TRP A 162 18.31 8.33 -1.41
CA TRP A 162 17.20 9.28 -1.44
C TRP A 162 16.55 9.38 -0.07
N PHE A 163 16.08 10.59 0.23
CA PHE A 163 15.55 10.97 1.52
C PHE A 163 14.24 11.72 1.33
N HIS A 164 13.29 11.52 2.23
CA HIS A 164 12.11 12.36 2.33
C HIS A 164 12.27 13.29 3.52
N ALA A 165 12.48 14.58 3.26
CA ALA A 165 12.45 15.61 4.30
C ALA A 165 10.99 15.96 4.63
N ASP A 166 10.66 16.08 5.92
CA ASP A 166 9.28 16.19 6.44
C ASP A 166 8.42 17.32 5.80
N VAL A 167 9.04 18.28 5.11
CA VAL A 167 8.39 19.45 4.50
C VAL A 167 8.21 19.34 2.98
N LEU A 168 8.64 18.24 2.35
CA LEU A 168 8.65 18.08 0.90
C LEU A 168 7.55 17.12 0.42
N PRO A 169 7.05 17.27 -0.82
CA PRO A 169 6.02 16.39 -1.37
C PRO A 169 6.54 14.98 -1.71
N GLY A 170 7.86 14.77 -1.73
CA GLY A 170 8.45 13.50 -2.11
C GLY A 170 9.95 13.43 -1.84
N ALA A 171 10.54 12.30 -2.17
CA ALA A 171 11.94 12.01 -1.97
C ALA A 171 12.84 12.90 -2.84
N GLY A 172 13.96 13.32 -2.27
CA GLY A 172 15.03 14.04 -2.93
C GLY A 172 16.40 13.47 -2.56
N VAL A 173 17.45 14.08 -3.11
CA VAL A 173 18.84 13.73 -2.78
C VAL A 173 19.51 14.90 -2.09
N TYR A 174 20.28 14.62 -1.05
CA TYR A 174 21.23 15.57 -0.49
C TYR A 174 22.49 15.64 -1.34
N ASP A 175 23.13 16.80 -1.40
CA ASP A 175 24.46 16.90 -2.00
C ASP A 175 25.50 16.17 -1.12
N PRO A 176 26.69 15.81 -1.67
CA PRO A 176 27.69 15.05 -0.93
C PRO A 176 28.17 15.69 0.37
N ARG A 177 28.20 17.04 0.47
CA ARG A 177 28.64 17.72 1.70
C ARG A 177 27.60 17.57 2.79
N THR A 178 26.33 17.75 2.43
CA THR A 178 25.20 17.56 3.36
C THR A 178 25.11 16.11 3.80
N MET A 179 25.24 15.14 2.87
CA MET A 179 25.20 13.72 3.20
C MET A 179 26.28 13.32 4.23
N ALA A 180 27.50 13.86 4.10
CA ALA A 180 28.62 13.53 4.98
C ALA A 180 28.46 13.97 6.44
N ARG A 181 27.50 14.86 6.73
CA ARG A 181 27.25 15.39 8.08
C ARG A 181 25.92 14.97 8.69
N LEU A 182 25.10 14.20 7.96
CA LEU A 182 23.82 13.73 8.47
C LEU A 182 24.02 12.88 9.73
N GLN A 183 23.20 13.14 10.75
CA GLN A 183 23.22 12.39 12.00
C GLN A 183 21.99 11.51 12.08
N ARG A 184 22.17 10.21 12.35
CA ARG A 184 21.02 9.32 12.62
C ARG A 184 20.41 9.66 13.97
N VAL A 185 19.08 9.64 14.05
CA VAL A 185 18.31 10.01 15.24
C VAL A 185 17.48 8.82 15.68
N GLY A 186 17.86 8.21 16.81
CA GLY A 186 17.22 7.01 17.34
C GLY A 186 17.67 5.75 16.60
N SER A 187 18.29 4.83 17.32
CA SER A 187 18.68 3.49 16.88
C SER A 187 18.14 2.46 17.84
#